data_AF-A0A2N1VCR5-F1
#
_entry.id   AF-A0A2N1VCR5-F1
#
_cell.length_a   1.000
_cell.length_b   1.000
_cell.length_c   1.000
_cell.angle_alpha   90.00
_cell.angle_beta   90.00
_cell.angle_gamma   90.00
#
_symmetry.space_group_name_H-M   'P 1'
#
loop_
_entity.id
_entity.type
_entity.pdbx_description
1 polymer ?
#
loop_
_entity_poly.entity_id
_entity_poly.type
_entity_poly.pdbx_seq_one_letter_code
_entity_poly.pdbx_strand_id
1 'polypeptide(L)'
;MNTSLDRNALLDYAVKYGTPLYVYDGDMIIKRCRELYNFIKWPKLKILYAMKANYNVGILKLLKKNNAYLDTVSPAEVHLGLKLGYRKENILYTANN
;
A
#
# COMPACT_ATOMS: atom_id res chain seq x y z
N MET A 1 -11.16 -11.75 -16.95
CA MET A 1 -10.87 -10.83 -15.82
C MET A 1 -10.48 -9.51 -16.44
N ASN A 2 -11.18 -8.42 -16.11
CA ASN A 2 -10.91 -7.10 -16.67
C ASN A 2 -9.63 -6.55 -15.99
N THR A 3 -8.51 -6.51 -16.71
CA THR A 3 -7.25 -5.95 -16.17
C THR A 3 -7.33 -4.42 -16.21
N SER A 4 -7.26 -3.80 -15.04
CA SER A 4 -7.50 -2.38 -14.73
C SER A 4 -6.47 -1.38 -15.28
N LEU A 5 -5.65 -1.79 -16.24
CA LEU A 5 -4.66 -0.95 -16.91
C LEU A 5 -4.64 -1.31 -18.41
N ASP A 6 -5.61 -0.78 -19.15
CA ASP A 6 -5.67 -0.92 -20.61
C ASP A 6 -4.53 -0.15 -21.29
N ARG A 7 -4.02 -0.69 -22.40
CA ARG A 7 -2.87 -0.11 -23.12
C ARG A 7 -3.16 1.31 -23.62
N ASN A 8 -4.36 1.57 -24.15
CA ASN A 8 -4.67 2.90 -24.69
C ASN A 8 -4.76 3.91 -23.56
N ALA A 9 -5.39 3.55 -22.43
CA ALA A 9 -5.40 4.38 -21.24
C ALA A 9 -3.98 4.71 -20.72
N LEU A 10 -3.06 3.73 -20.74
CA LEU A 10 -1.66 3.96 -20.35
C LEU A 10 -0.94 4.94 -21.30
N LEU A 11 -1.20 4.87 -22.60
CA LEU A 11 -0.66 5.84 -23.57
C LEU A 11 -1.22 7.24 -23.35
N ASP A 12 -2.53 7.35 -23.10
CA ASP A 12 -3.17 8.63 -22.78
C ASP A 12 -2.58 9.25 -21.51
N TYR A 13 -2.29 8.44 -20.49
CA TYR A 13 -1.63 8.89 -19.27
C TYR A 13 -0.19 9.36 -19.53
N ALA A 14 0.56 8.68 -20.41
CA ALA A 14 1.91 9.10 -20.77
C ALA A 14 1.91 10.48 -21.44
N VAL A 15 0.93 10.74 -22.32
CA VAL A 15 0.75 12.08 -22.93
C VAL A 15 0.31 13.11 -21.89
N LYS A 16 -0.67 12.77 -21.04
CA LYS A 16 -1.27 13.69 -20.07
C LYS A 16 -0.34 14.07 -18.92
N TYR A 17 0.47 13.13 -18.42
CA TYR A 17 1.29 13.31 -17.22
C TYR A 17 2.81 13.33 -17.51
N GLY A 18 3.22 13.08 -18.76
CA GLY A 18 4.63 13.04 -19.16
C GLY A 18 5.32 11.73 -18.77
N THR A 19 6.57 11.56 -19.20
CA THR A 19 7.39 10.35 -18.93
C THR A 19 8.76 10.69 -18.35
N PRO A 20 9.34 9.83 -17.48
CA PRO A 20 8.85 8.51 -17.06
C PRO A 20 7.67 8.59 -16.07
N LEU A 21 6.68 7.70 -16.24
CA LEU A 21 5.46 7.65 -15.43
C LEU A 21 5.32 6.27 -14.76
N TYR A 22 5.12 6.27 -13.45
CA TYR A 22 4.70 5.08 -12.71
C TYR A 22 3.18 5.08 -12.53
N VAL A 23 2.55 3.96 -12.88
CA VAL A 23 1.11 3.75 -12.70
C VAL A 23 0.89 2.53 -11.82
N TYR A 24 0.04 2.67 -10.80
CA TYR A 24 -0.29 1.60 -9.87
C TYR A 24 -1.76 1.22 -9.99
N ASP A 25 -2.02 -0.08 -10.06
CA ASP A 25 -3.37 -0.63 -10.02
C ASP A 25 -3.88 -0.73 -8.57
N GLY A 26 -4.73 0.22 -8.18
CA GLY A 26 -5.32 0.27 -6.84
C GLY A 26 -6.23 -0.92 -6.53
N ASP A 27 -7.00 -1.39 -7.51
CA ASP A 27 -7.93 -2.51 -7.33
C ASP A 27 -7.16 -3.82 -7.12
N MET A 28 -6.05 -4.01 -7.83
CA MET A 28 -5.14 -5.12 -7.60
C MET A 28 -4.58 -5.10 -6.17
N ILE A 29 -4.12 -3.95 -5.68
CA ILE A 29 -3.59 -3.82 -4.31
C ILE A 29 -4.65 -4.22 -3.27
N ILE A 30 -5.88 -3.71 -3.43
CA ILE A 30 -7.01 -4.04 -2.56
C ILE A 30 -7.32 -5.54 -2.62
N LYS A 31 -7.40 -6.10 -3.83
CA LYS A 31 -7.68 -7.52 -4.04
C LYS A 31 -6.67 -8.39 -3.31
N ARG A 32 -5.37 -8.13 -3.48
CA ARG A 32 -4.30 -8.88 -2.80
C ARG A 32 -4.37 -8.78 -1.28
N CYS A 33 -4.64 -7.59 -0.75
CA CYS A 33 -4.82 -7.40 0.69
C CYS A 33 -6.00 -8.24 1.23
N ARG A 34 -7.14 -8.22 0.54
CA ARG A 34 -8.33 -9.01 0.92
C ARG A 34 -8.10 -10.51 0.77
N GLU A 35 -7.38 -10.95 -0.25
CA GLU A 35 -7.01 -12.36 -0.43
C GLU A 35 -6.20 -12.88 0.76
N LEU A 36 -5.25 -12.11 1.29
CA LEU A 36 -4.49 -12.49 2.49
C LEU A 36 -5.38 -12.67 3.72
N TYR A 37 -6.27 -11.70 3.98
CA TYR A 37 -7.25 -11.80 5.07
C TYR A 37 -8.22 -12.96 4.91
N ASN A 38 -8.60 -13.28 3.66
CA ASN A 38 -9.50 -14.38 3.37
C ASN A 38 -8.81 -15.73 3.50
N PHE A 39 -7.54 -15.84 3.11
CA PHE A 39 -6.79 -17.09 3.13
C PHE A 39 -6.33 -17.46 4.55
N ILE A 40 -5.82 -16.50 5.33
CA ILE A 40 -5.26 -16.76 6.65
C ILE A 40 -6.38 -16.61 7.70
N LYS A 41 -6.88 -17.75 8.20
CA LYS A 41 -7.93 -17.77 9.24
C LYS A 41 -7.32 -17.72 10.63
N TRP A 42 -7.10 -16.51 11.15
CA TRP A 42 -6.67 -16.28 12.52
C TRP A 42 -7.45 -15.12 13.17
N PRO A 43 -8.08 -15.29 14.35
CA PRO A 43 -8.94 -14.27 14.95
C PRO A 43 -8.28 -12.92 15.22
N LYS A 44 -6.96 -12.91 15.43
CA LYS A 44 -6.16 -11.71 15.71
C LYS A 44 -5.22 -11.35 14.56
N LEU A 45 -5.52 -11.79 13.33
CA LEU A 45 -4.66 -11.54 12.18
C LEU A 45 -4.50 -10.03 11.95
N LYS A 46 -3.26 -9.61 11.80
CA LYS A 46 -2.90 -8.28 11.31
C LYS A 46 -1.96 -8.46 10.13
N ILE A 47 -2.31 -7.89 8.99
CA ILE A 47 -1.40 -7.81 7.85
C ILE A 47 -0.60 -6.52 7.98
N LEU A 48 0.70 -6.64 8.26
CA LEU A 48 1.62 -5.49 8.31
C LEU A 48 2.34 -5.37 6.97
N TYR A 49 2.09 -4.28 6.26
CA TYR A 49 2.76 -3.99 5.00
C TYR A 49 4.16 -3.44 5.26
N ALA A 50 5.18 -4.12 4.75
CA ALA A 50 6.56 -3.66 4.79
C ALA A 50 6.73 -2.39 3.94
N MET A 51 6.77 -1.23 4.61
CA MET A 51 6.69 0.08 3.96
C MET A 51 7.85 0.38 2.99
N LYS A 52 9.03 -0.19 3.26
CA LYS A 52 10.20 -0.18 2.37
C LYS A 52 9.93 -0.74 0.97
N ALA A 53 8.90 -1.58 0.80
CA ALA A 53 8.56 -2.11 -0.52
C ALA A 53 8.02 -1.00 -1.45
N ASN A 54 7.19 -0.09 -0.91
CA ASN A 54 6.71 1.10 -1.62
C ASN A 54 6.01 2.07 -0.64
N TYR A 55 6.62 3.22 -0.41
CA TYR A 55 6.09 4.25 0.50
C TYR A 55 5.14 5.27 -0.17
N ASN A 56 4.68 5.00 -1.40
CA ASN A 56 3.75 5.89 -2.11
C ASN A 56 2.48 6.14 -1.27
N VAL A 57 2.19 7.42 -1.01
CA VAL A 57 1.09 7.83 -0.12
C VAL A 57 -0.29 7.36 -0.58
N GLY A 58 -0.52 7.20 -1.89
CA GLY A 58 -1.76 6.67 -2.44
C GLY A 58 -1.95 5.20 -2.08
N ILE A 59 -0.90 4.39 -2.25
CA ILE A 59 -0.88 2.98 -1.88
C ILE A 59 -1.13 2.81 -0.37
N LEU A 60 -0.41 3.56 0.46
CA LEU A 60 -0.56 3.49 1.91
C LEU A 60 -1.98 3.88 2.36
N LYS A 61 -2.59 4.91 1.76
CA LYS A 61 -3.99 5.27 2.04
C LYS A 61 -4.97 4.15 1.64
N LEU A 62 -4.74 3.47 0.51
CA LEU A 62 -5.57 2.34 0.07
C LEU A 62 -5.44 1.15 1.03
N LEU A 63 -4.21 0.81 1.42
CA LEU A 63 -3.91 -0.24 2.38
C LEU A 63 -4.56 0.02 3.74
N LYS A 64 -4.43 1.24 4.27
CA LYS A 64 -5.09 1.67 5.52
C LYS A 64 -6.60 1.45 5.48
N LYS A 65 -7.26 1.88 4.39
CA LYS A 65 -8.71 1.73 4.19
C LYS A 65 -9.15 0.27 4.12
N ASN A 66 -8.23 -0.66 3.81
CA ASN A 66 -8.49 -2.09 3.75
C ASN A 66 -7.85 -2.85 4.92
N ASN A 67 -7.74 -2.18 6.08
CA ASN A 67 -7.28 -2.77 7.35
C ASN A 67 -5.85 -3.32 7.32
N ALA A 68 -4.99 -2.91 6.39
CA ALA A 68 -3.57 -3.20 6.50
C ALA A 68 -2.89 -2.23 7.47
N TYR A 69 -1.91 -2.75 8.20
CA TYR A 69 -1.05 -2.09 9.17
C TYR A 69 0.32 -1.83 8.54
N LEU A 70 1.24 -1.17 9.25
CA LEU A 70 2.58 -0.86 8.72
C LEU A 70 3.67 -1.61 9.48
N ASP A 71 4.60 -2.19 8.74
CA ASP A 71 5.92 -2.59 9.21
C ASP A 71 6.93 -1.56 8.68
N THR A 72 7.57 -0.84 9.62
CA THR A 72 8.44 0.31 9.37
C THR A 72 9.84 0.06 9.90
N VAL A 73 10.85 0.56 9.21
CA VAL A 73 12.28 0.36 9.48
C VAL A 73 13.04 1.68 9.68
N SER A 74 12.36 2.83 9.68
CA SER A 74 12.98 4.11 10.02
C SER A 74 12.02 5.06 10.75
N PRO A 75 12.54 6.01 11.56
CA PRO A 75 11.70 7.04 12.19
C PRO A 75 10.92 7.88 11.16
N ALA A 76 11.46 8.08 9.96
CA ALA A 76 10.79 8.80 8.88
C ALA A 76 9.55 8.04 8.36
N GLU A 77 9.62 6.71 8.25
CA GLU A 77 8.47 5.87 7.88
C GLU A 77 7.38 5.88 8.97
N VAL A 78 7.78 5.79 10.25
CA VAL A 78 6.84 5.93 11.38
C VAL A 78 6.14 7.28 11.31
N HIS A 79 6.88 8.38 11.12
CA HIS A 79 6.33 9.73 11.01
C HIS A 79 5.37 9.88 9.83
N LEU A 80 5.71 9.32 8.67
CA LEU A 80 4.82 9.32 7.51
C LEU A 80 3.53 8.52 7.78
N GLY A 81 3.64 7.34 8.40
CA GLY A 81 2.47 6.55 8.82
C GLY A 81 1.52 7.33 9.73
N LEU A 82 2.07 8.00 10.75
CA LEU A 82 1.30 8.85 11.66
C LEU A 82 0.62 10.02 10.93
N LYS A 83 1.33 10.70 10.02
CA LYS A 83 0.77 11.79 9.19
C LYS A 83 -0.38 11.32 8.28
N LEU A 84 -0.34 10.07 7.83
CA LEU A 84 -1.42 9.45 7.05
C LEU A 84 -2.58 8.94 7.95
N GLY A 85 -2.48 9.17 9.26
CA GLY A 85 -3.49 8.88 10.26
C GLY A 85 -3.56 7.40 10.67
N TYR A 86 -2.49 6.63 10.45
CA TYR A 86 -2.36 5.35 11.15
C TYR A 86 -2.24 5.61 12.65
N ARG A 87 -2.90 4.79 13.47
CA ARG A 87 -2.74 4.86 14.92
C ARG A 87 -1.40 4.26 15.32
N LYS A 88 -0.83 4.66 16.46
CA LYS A 88 0.49 4.18 16.92
C LYS A 88 0.53 2.66 17.05
N GLU A 89 -0.52 2.06 17.61
CA GLU A 89 -0.69 0.62 17.77
C GLU A 89 -0.87 -0.16 16.44
N ASN A 90 -0.99 0.58 15.33
CA ASN A 90 -1.11 0.03 13.99
C ASN A 90 0.22 0.08 13.20
N ILE A 91 1.31 0.54 13.83
CA ILE A 91 2.64 0.68 13.23
C ILE A 91 3.61 -0.17 14.06
N LEU A 92 4.28 -1.12 13.41
CA LEU A 92 5.39 -1.87 13.96
C LEU A 92 6.69 -1.21 13.51
N TYR A 93 7.64 -1.06 14.43
CA TYR A 93 9.00 -0.59 14.15
C TYR A 93 9.98 -1.74 14.33
N THR A 94 10.62 -2.18 13.25
CA THR A 94 11.48 -3.38 13.20
C THR A 94 12.95 -3.06 12.90
N ALA A 95 13.35 -1.79 12.91
CA ALA A 95 14.73 -1.41 12.66
C ALA A 95 15.69 -2.03 13.69
N ASN A 96 16.84 -2.50 13.22
CA ASN A 96 17.96 -2.94 14.05
C ASN A 96 19.07 -1.90 13.90
N ASN A 97 19.13 -0.93 14.80
CA ASN A 97 20.14 0.12 14.84
C ASN A 97 21.12 -0.15 15.98
#